data_AF-A0A1U8Q211-F1
#
_entry.id   AF-A0A1U8Q211-F1
#
_cell.length_a   1.000
_cell.length_b   1.000
_cell.length_c   1.000
_cell.angle_alpha   90.00
_cell.angle_beta   90.00
_cell.angle_gamma   90.00
#
_symmetry.space_group_name_H-M   'P 1'
#
loop_
_entity.id
_entity.type
_entity.pdbx_description
1 polymer ?
#
loop_
_entity_poly.entity_id
_entity_poly.type
_entity_poly.pdbx_seq_one_letter_code
_entity_poly.pdbx_strand_id
1 'polypeptide(L)'
;MVEARLVGDVRRFFEPEVDYSRGIRWAIRVPEMDRFLRTEAAAPADEETLAILLKEAIEEIKNTCTLARCQLQKIYRLKELLRGKMHCLDATKVFLKHDKEVEEA
;
A
#
# COMPACT_ATOMS: atom_id res chain seq x y z
N MET A 1 10.38 -1.22 -0.29
CA MET A 1 9.66 -1.15 1.02
C MET A 1 8.77 -2.37 1.30
N VAL A 2 8.89 -3.49 0.58
CA VAL A 2 7.86 -4.55 0.60
C VAL A 2 8.30 -5.83 1.31
N GLU A 3 9.55 -6.27 1.24
CA GLU A 3 9.77 -7.71 1.46
C GLU A 3 9.88 -8.16 2.93
N ALA A 4 10.54 -7.43 3.83
CA ALA A 4 10.78 -7.98 5.19
C ALA A 4 9.84 -7.47 6.29
N ARG A 5 9.48 -6.17 6.29
CA ARG A 5 8.75 -5.56 7.41
C ARG A 5 7.24 -5.55 7.25
N LEU A 6 6.75 -5.42 6.01
CA LEU A 6 5.31 -5.31 5.77
C LEU A 6 4.55 -6.56 6.24
N VAL A 7 5.02 -7.75 5.84
CA VAL A 7 4.37 -9.00 6.19
C VAL A 7 4.36 -9.22 7.70
N GLY A 8 5.47 -8.90 8.38
CA GLY A 8 5.54 -8.97 9.84
C GLY A 8 4.59 -8.00 10.54
N ASP A 9 4.48 -6.78 10.04
CA ASP A 9 3.56 -5.78 10.60
C ASP A 9 2.11 -6.19 10.41
N VAL A 10 1.71 -6.62 9.21
CA VAL A 10 0.32 -7.02 8.94
C VAL A 10 -0.06 -8.29 9.70
N ARG A 11 0.84 -9.28 9.81
CA ARG A 11 0.61 -10.49 10.64
C ARG A 11 0.31 -10.16 12.10
N ARG A 12 0.94 -9.14 12.67
CA ARG A 12 0.69 -8.71 14.06
C ARG A 12 -0.71 -8.13 14.29
N PHE A 13 -1.30 -7.54 13.25
CA PHE A 13 -2.63 -6.92 13.30
C PHE A 13 -3.73 -7.81 12.71
N PHE A 14 -3.37 -8.98 12.17
CA PHE A 14 -4.31 -9.88 11.52
C PHE A 14 -5.15 -10.64 12.54
N GLU A 15 -6.46 -10.43 12.46
CA GLU A 15 -7.50 -11.20 13.14
C GLU A 15 -8.51 -11.73 12.09
N PRO A 16 -8.79 -13.04 12.04
CA PRO A 16 -9.59 -13.64 10.97
C PRO A 16 -11.08 -13.27 10.98
N GLU A 17 -11.63 -12.83 12.12
CA GLU A 17 -13.07 -12.53 12.26
C GLU A 17 -13.43 -11.04 12.10
N VAL A 18 -12.49 -10.19 11.70
CA VAL A 18 -12.69 -8.74 11.68
C VAL A 18 -12.90 -8.20 10.26
N ASP A 19 -13.74 -7.17 10.18
CA ASP A 19 -14.00 -6.39 8.95
C ASP A 19 -12.84 -5.41 8.68
N TYR A 20 -12.12 -5.65 7.58
CA TYR A 20 -10.99 -4.83 7.13
C TYR A 20 -11.40 -3.64 6.25
N SER A 21 -12.71 -3.40 6.06
CA SER A 21 -13.21 -2.24 5.32
C SER A 21 -13.31 -0.96 6.16
N ARG A 22 -13.03 -1.02 7.47
CA ARG A 22 -13.29 0.08 8.41
C ARG A 22 -12.11 0.39 9.34
N GLY A 23 -12.03 1.66 9.75
CA GLY A 23 -11.08 2.14 10.76
C GLY A 23 -9.62 1.97 10.33
N ILE A 24 -8.74 1.69 11.31
CA ILE A 24 -7.29 1.50 11.07
C ILE A 24 -7.03 0.27 10.17
N ARG A 25 -7.94 -0.70 10.18
CA ARG A 25 -7.86 -1.93 9.38
C ARG A 25 -8.12 -1.70 7.88
N TRP A 26 -8.67 -0.54 7.52
CA TRP A 26 -8.79 -0.08 6.13
C TRP A 26 -7.51 0.56 5.59
N ALA A 27 -6.44 0.61 6.39
CA ALA A 27 -5.14 1.06 5.89
C ALA A 27 -4.71 0.19 4.70
N ILE A 28 -4.30 0.85 3.61
CA ILE A 28 -3.78 0.18 2.42
C ILE A 28 -2.68 -0.79 2.84
N ARG A 29 -2.70 -1.98 2.22
CA ARG A 29 -1.90 -3.18 2.48
C ARG A 29 -2.60 -4.21 3.36
N VAL A 30 -3.45 -3.82 4.29
CA VAL A 30 -4.10 -4.78 5.20
C VAL A 30 -5.20 -5.56 4.46
N PRO A 31 -6.14 -4.92 3.73
CA PRO A 31 -7.13 -5.65 2.93
C PRO A 31 -6.50 -6.47 1.79
N GLU A 32 -5.46 -5.96 1.14
CA GLU A 32 -4.78 -6.60 0.01
C GLU A 32 -4.04 -7.88 0.44
N MET A 33 -3.62 -7.96 1.70
CA MET A 33 -2.97 -9.12 2.28
C MET A 33 -3.91 -10.08 3.00
N ASP A 34 -5.19 -9.74 3.19
CA ASP A 34 -6.17 -10.56 3.92
C ASP A 34 -6.31 -11.96 3.30
N ARG A 35 -6.37 -12.05 1.95
CA ARG A 35 -6.47 -13.34 1.24
C ARG A 35 -5.24 -14.22 1.44
N PHE A 36 -4.05 -13.63 1.45
CA PHE A 36 -2.80 -14.34 1.72
C PHE A 36 -2.78 -14.85 3.17
N LEU A 37 -3.10 -13.99 4.13
CA LEU A 37 -3.07 -14.32 5.56
C LEU A 37 -4.13 -15.34 5.98
N ARG A 38 -5.34 -15.29 5.39
CA ARG A 38 -6.37 -16.31 5.59
C ARG A 38 -5.95 -17.68 5.05
N THR A 39 -5.33 -17.71 3.87
CA THR A 39 -4.84 -18.95 3.25
C THR A 39 -3.69 -19.54 4.06
N GLU A 40 -2.78 -18.70 4.56
CA GLU A 40 -1.69 -19.09 5.46
C GLU A 40 -2.20 -19.63 6.81
N ALA A 41 -3.26 -19.04 7.37
CA ALA A 41 -3.80 -19.46 8.66
C ALA A 41 -4.69 -20.72 8.60
N ALA A 42 -5.31 -21.02 7.46
CA ALA A 42 -6.30 -22.10 7.33
C ALA A 42 -5.68 -23.51 7.23
N ALA A 43 -4.49 -23.64 6.65
CA ALA A 43 -3.78 -24.92 6.50
C ALA A 43 -2.32 -24.67 6.10
N PRO A 44 -1.41 -25.66 6.24
CA PRO A 44 -0.13 -25.64 5.53
C PRO A 44 -0.41 -25.75 4.03
N ALA A 45 -0.75 -24.64 3.41
CA ALA A 45 -0.94 -24.53 1.97
C ALA A 45 0.41 -24.73 1.27
N ASP A 46 0.36 -25.27 0.06
CA ASP A 46 1.54 -25.43 -0.78
C ASP A 46 2.27 -24.09 -0.91
N GLU A 47 3.58 -24.10 -0.64
CA GLU A 47 4.43 -22.91 -0.61
C GLU A 47 4.37 -22.13 -1.94
N GLU A 48 4.14 -22.84 -3.06
CA GLU A 48 3.92 -22.27 -4.38
C GLU A 48 2.63 -21.42 -4.46
N THR A 49 1.54 -21.90 -3.86
CA THR A 49 0.26 -21.17 -3.81
C THR A 49 0.38 -19.90 -2.96
N LEU A 50 1.08 -19.99 -1.84
CA LEU A 50 1.35 -18.84 -0.98
C LEU A 50 2.23 -17.79 -1.69
N ALA A 51 3.23 -18.22 -2.44
CA ALA A 51 4.08 -17.32 -3.22
C ALA A 51 3.30 -16.57 -4.32
N ILE A 52 2.36 -17.25 -4.99
CA ILE A 52 1.48 -16.62 -5.99
C ILE A 52 0.58 -15.57 -5.33
N LEU A 53 -0.10 -15.94 -4.23
CA LEU A 53 -0.97 -15.01 -3.50
C LEU A 53 -0.21 -13.82 -2.93
N LEU A 54 1.03 -14.01 -2.48
CA LEU A 54 1.88 -12.92 -2.01
C LEU A 54 2.23 -11.97 -3.16
N LYS A 55 2.57 -12.49 -4.34
CA LYS A 55 2.83 -11.66 -5.52
C LYS A 55 1.58 -10.87 -5.93
N GLU A 56 0.42 -11.51 -5.99
CA GLU A 56 -0.86 -10.84 -6.25
C GLU A 56 -1.13 -9.73 -5.23
N ALA A 57 -0.95 -9.99 -3.93
CA ALA A 57 -1.11 -8.98 -2.88
C ALA A 57 -0.15 -7.80 -3.06
N ILE A 58 1.10 -8.06 -3.46
CA ILE A 58 2.09 -7.00 -3.74
C ILE A 58 1.68 -6.18 -4.97
N GLU A 59 1.16 -6.81 -6.02
CA GLU A 59 0.63 -6.11 -7.18
C GLU A 59 -0.59 -5.25 -6.84
N GLU A 60 -1.51 -5.76 -6.03
CA GLU A 60 -2.63 -4.97 -5.52
C GLU A 60 -2.18 -3.82 -4.63
N ILE A 61 -1.15 -4.00 -3.81
CA ILE A 61 -0.53 -2.89 -3.06
C ILE A 61 0.05 -1.85 -4.02
N LYS A 62 0.60 -2.25 -5.19
CA LYS A 62 1.06 -1.29 -6.21
C LYS A 62 -0.09 -0.51 -6.85
N ASN A 63 -1.35 -0.97 -6.76
CA ASN A 63 -2.53 -0.17 -7.10
C ASN A 63 -2.71 1.08 -6.18
N THR A 64 -1.87 1.27 -5.16
CA THR A 64 -1.72 2.56 -4.42
C THR A 64 -1.52 3.77 -5.35
N CYS A 65 -0.97 3.56 -6.55
CA CYS A 65 -0.89 4.60 -7.59
C CYS A 65 -2.28 5.20 -7.92
N THR A 66 -3.34 4.41 -7.88
CA THR A 66 -4.72 4.87 -8.06
C THR A 66 -5.14 5.79 -6.92
N LEU A 67 -4.81 5.45 -5.66
CA LEU A 67 -5.09 6.34 -4.54
C LEU A 67 -4.34 7.66 -4.68
N ALA A 68 -3.04 7.64 -5.02
CA ALA A 68 -2.24 8.83 -5.22
C ALA A 68 -2.86 9.74 -6.31
N ARG A 69 -3.34 9.16 -7.42
CA ARG A 69 -4.08 9.88 -8.45
C ARG A 69 -5.38 10.50 -7.93
N CYS A 70 -6.17 9.75 -7.18
CA CYS A 70 -7.41 10.25 -6.57
C CYS A 70 -7.15 11.38 -5.57
N GLN A 71 -6.09 11.28 -4.77
CA GLN A 71 -5.67 12.34 -3.84
C GLN A 71 -5.26 13.60 -4.59
N LEU A 72 -4.49 13.46 -5.67
CA LEU A 72 -4.10 14.58 -6.53
C LEU A 72 -5.32 15.30 -7.12
N GLN A 73 -6.30 14.56 -7.62
CA GLN A 73 -7.56 15.13 -8.11
C GLN A 73 -8.31 15.91 -7.01
N LYS A 74 -8.37 15.38 -5.78
CA LYS A 74 -8.99 16.08 -4.64
C LYS A 74 -8.23 17.37 -4.29
N ILE A 75 -6.91 17.35 -4.33
CA ILE A 75 -6.06 18.53 -4.10
C ILE A 75 -6.33 19.60 -5.14
N TYR A 76 -6.43 19.25 -6.43
CA TYR A 76 -6.79 20.22 -7.47
C TYR A 76 -8.16 20.85 -7.24
N ARG A 77 -9.17 20.06 -6.86
CA ARG A 77 -10.49 20.60 -6.48
C ARG A 77 -10.42 21.56 -5.29
N LEU A 78 -9.61 21.24 -4.27
CA LEU A 78 -9.41 22.12 -3.12
C LEU A 78 -8.69 23.41 -3.50
N LYS A 79 -7.71 23.35 -4.42
CA LYS A 79 -6.98 24.53 -4.90
C LYS A 79 -7.93 25.54 -5.56
N GLU A 80 -8.89 25.08 -6.35
CA GLU A 80 -9.93 25.91 -6.95
C GLU A 80 -10.82 26.55 -5.86
N LEU A 81 -11.28 25.77 -4.89
CA LEU A 81 -12.11 26.26 -3.78
C LEU A 81 -11.39 27.32 -2.91
N LEU A 82 -10.09 27.12 -2.67
CA LEU A 82 -9.26 28.03 -1.87
C LEU A 82 -8.79 29.26 -2.66
N ARG A 83 -9.26 29.46 -3.91
CA ARG A 83 -8.88 30.57 -4.80
C ARG A 83 -7.36 30.74 -4.91
N GLY A 84 -6.63 29.62 -4.94
CA GLY A 84 -5.17 29.65 -5.06
C GLY A 84 -4.40 30.01 -3.77
N LYS A 85 -5.02 30.07 -2.59
CA LYS A 85 -4.31 30.26 -1.29
C LYS A 85 -3.52 29.03 -0.81
N MET A 86 -3.21 28.11 -1.71
CA MET A 86 -2.46 26.89 -1.43
C MET A 86 -1.11 26.97 -2.13
N HIS A 87 -0.03 26.93 -1.35
CA HIS A 87 1.34 26.92 -1.86
C HIS A 87 1.76 25.50 -2.21
N CYS A 88 2.20 25.27 -3.45
CA CYS A 88 2.75 24.00 -3.89
C CYS A 88 4.26 23.96 -3.63
N LEU A 89 4.72 22.95 -2.91
CA LEU A 89 6.13 22.64 -2.74
C LEU A 89 6.49 21.48 -3.68
N ASP A 90 7.50 21.67 -4.53
CA ASP A 90 7.97 20.64 -5.46
C ASP A 90 9.07 19.79 -4.81
N ALA A 91 8.73 18.55 -4.48
CA ALA A 91 9.66 17.56 -3.93
C ALA A 91 10.20 16.57 -4.98
N THR A 92 9.85 16.72 -6.27
CA THR A 92 10.16 15.75 -7.33
C THR A 92 11.65 15.44 -7.43
N LYS A 93 12.50 16.47 -7.29
CA LYS A 93 13.96 16.33 -7.36
C LYS A 93 14.56 15.49 -6.22
N VAL A 94 13.90 15.44 -5.06
CA VAL A 94 14.38 14.65 -3.91
C VAL A 94 14.14 13.17 -4.18
N PHE A 95 12.94 12.81 -4.65
CA PHE A 95 12.60 11.43 -4.97
C PHE A 95 13.40 10.88 -6.16
N LEU A 96 13.63 11.68 -7.20
CA LEU A 96 14.45 11.27 -8.35
C LEU A 96 15.94 11.02 -8.02
N LYS A 97 16.48 11.66 -6.98
CA LYS A 97 17.86 11.42 -6.53
C LYS A 97 17.98 10.11 -5.77
N HIS A 98 17.01 9.79 -4.93
CA HIS A 98 17.01 8.54 -4.18
C HIS A 98 16.85 7.29 -5.06
N ASP A 99 16.08 7.35 -6.16
CA ASP A 99 15.98 6.19 -7.05
C ASP A 99 17.33 5.86 -7.74
N LYS A 100 18.16 6.87 -8.03
CA LYS A 100 19.49 6.66 -8.62
C LYS A 100 20.51 6.08 -7.64
N GLU A 101 20.46 6.51 -6.38
CA GLU A 101 21.33 5.97 -5.32
C GLU A 101 20.98 4.53 -4.94
N VAL A 102 19.74 4.09 -5.21
CA VAL A 102 19.28 2.70 -4.98
C VAL A 102 19.61 1.78 -6.17
N GLU A 103 19.78 2.30 -7.39
CA GLU A 103 20.23 1.52 -8.55
C GLU A 103 21.75 1.30 -8.61
N GLU A 104 22.56 2.14 -7.95
CA GLU A 104 24.03 2.03 -7.91
C GLU A 104 24.58 1.16 -6.74
N ALA A 105 23.70 0.50 -5.97
CA ALA A 105 24.06 -0.31 -4.79
C ALA A 105 23.84 -1.82 -4.98
#